data_AF-A0A6V7JA72-F1
#
_entry.id   AF-A0A6V7JA72-F1
#
_cell.length_a   1.000
_cell.length_b   1.000
_cell.length_c   1.000
_cell.angle_alpha   90.00
_cell.angle_beta   90.00
_cell.angle_gamma   90.00
#
_symmetry.space_group_name_H-M   'P 1'
#
loop_
_entity.id
_entity.type
_entity.pdbx_description
1 polymer ?
#
loop_
_entity_poly.entity_id
_entity_poly.type
_entity_poly.pdbx_seq_one_letter_code
_entity_poly.pdbx_strand_id
1 'polypeptide(L)'
;SKRWRQLALQSWRNVEKMRIASGQEKGELVAYLKRAWPFLKEIQFDDYERDFLTLAKSYFANVETLIINDLNEESQAGKFDCWRDIFREFKALKCFSLNVSNKSLYYDVMSLLPRCVEEISLLSEMRVSDPMHPQ
;
A
#
# COMPACT_ATOMS: atom_id res chain seq x y z
N SER A 1 -28.23 -1.76 -18.79
CA SER A 1 -28.41 -2.41 -20.11
C SER A 1 -27.14 -3.16 -20.51
N LYS A 2 -27.19 -4.07 -21.50
CA LYS A 2 -26.00 -4.78 -22.02
C LYS A 2 -24.89 -3.82 -22.49
N ARG A 3 -25.27 -2.74 -23.18
CA ARG A 3 -24.37 -1.69 -23.68
C ARG A 3 -23.64 -0.96 -22.56
N TRP A 4 -24.34 -0.54 -21.51
CA TRP A 4 -23.73 0.11 -20.35
C TRP A 4 -22.75 -0.80 -19.62
N ARG A 5 -23.05 -2.10 -19.52
CA ARG A 5 -22.13 -3.08 -18.91
C ARG A 5 -20.84 -3.22 -19.70
N GLN A 6 -20.89 -3.24 -21.03
CA GLN A 6 -19.68 -3.30 -21.86
C GLN A 6 -18.81 -2.05 -21.72
N LEU A 7 -19.42 -0.87 -21.72
CA LEU A 7 -18.69 0.39 -21.51
C LEU A 7 -18.01 0.42 -20.13
N ALA A 8 -18.72 0.01 -19.07
CA ALA A 8 -18.16 -0.09 -17.72
C ALA A 8 -17.05 -1.15 -17.58
N LEU A 9 -17.05 -2.19 -18.42
CA LEU A 9 -15.96 -3.17 -18.44
C LEU A 9 -14.71 -2.62 -19.14
N GLN A 10 -14.88 -1.77 -20.16
CA GLN A 10 -13.76 -1.15 -20.88
C GLN A 10 -13.03 -0.11 -20.05
N SER A 11 -13.71 0.59 -19.13
CA SER A 11 -13.10 1.61 -18.28
C SER A 11 -12.05 1.06 -17.31
N TRP A 12 -12.06 -0.25 -17.01
CA TRP A 12 -11.01 -0.88 -16.18
C TRP A 12 -9.61 -0.77 -16.79
N ARG A 13 -9.51 -0.59 -18.11
CA ARG A 13 -8.23 -0.37 -18.80
C ARG A 13 -7.55 0.95 -18.40
N ASN A 14 -8.31 1.87 -17.83
CA ASN A 14 -7.84 3.19 -17.41
C ASN A 14 -7.54 3.24 -15.90
N VAL A 15 -7.70 2.12 -15.19
CA VAL A 15 -7.44 2.05 -13.73
C VAL A 15 -5.97 1.73 -13.51
N GLU A 16 -5.15 2.77 -13.53
CA GLU A 16 -3.71 2.67 -13.28
C GLU A 16 -3.35 2.82 -11.80
N LYS A 17 -4.27 3.37 -11.00
CA LYS A 17 -4.06 3.64 -9.57
C LYS A 17 -5.17 3.02 -8.74
N MET A 18 -4.82 2.39 -7.62
CA MET A 18 -5.80 1.84 -6.69
C MET A 18 -5.40 2.11 -5.25
N ARG A 19 -6.33 2.70 -4.50
CA ARG A 19 -6.21 2.87 -3.04
C ARG A 19 -7.04 1.81 -2.34
N ILE A 20 -6.42 1.14 -1.39
CA ILE A 20 -6.97 0.06 -0.59
C ILE A 20 -7.06 0.58 0.84
N ALA A 21 -8.28 0.93 1.23
CA ALA A 21 -8.58 1.46 2.56
C ALA A 21 -8.88 0.33 3.56
N SER A 22 -8.66 0.61 4.85
CA SER A 22 -9.04 -0.29 5.93
C SER A 22 -10.56 -0.52 5.98
N GLY A 23 -10.99 -1.70 6.44
CA GLY A 23 -12.40 -2.05 6.61
C GLY A 23 -13.16 -2.42 5.33
N GLN A 24 -12.51 -2.43 4.17
CA GLN A 24 -13.13 -2.85 2.91
C GLN A 24 -13.30 -4.38 2.84
N GLU A 25 -14.38 -4.84 2.20
CA GLU A 25 -14.64 -6.28 2.04
C GLU A 25 -13.56 -6.95 1.17
N LYS A 26 -12.83 -7.90 1.75
CA LYS A 26 -11.69 -8.59 1.11
C LYS A 26 -12.06 -9.22 -0.24
N GLY A 27 -13.22 -9.85 -0.32
CA GLY A 27 -13.70 -10.54 -1.53
C GLY A 27 -13.92 -9.58 -2.70
N GLU A 28 -14.56 -8.44 -2.44
CA GLU A 28 -14.78 -7.41 -3.45
C GLU A 28 -13.47 -6.78 -3.93
N LEU A 29 -12.56 -6.48 -2.99
CA LEU A 29 -11.26 -5.93 -3.33
C LEU A 29 -10.43 -6.84 -4.23
N VAL A 30 -10.39 -8.14 -3.95
CA VAL A 30 -9.70 -9.12 -4.81
C VAL A 30 -10.37 -9.17 -6.19
N ALA A 31 -11.69 -9.08 -6.27
CA ALA A 31 -12.41 -9.04 -7.54
C ALA A 31 -12.07 -7.77 -8.36
N TYR A 32 -11.91 -6.62 -7.70
CA TYR A 32 -11.48 -5.38 -8.35
C TYR A 32 -10.02 -5.43 -8.80
N LEU A 33 -9.12 -5.90 -7.93
CA LEU A 33 -7.71 -6.13 -8.28
C LEU A 33 -7.58 -7.05 -9.49
N LYS A 34 -8.32 -8.16 -9.53
CA LYS A 34 -8.31 -9.08 -10.67
C LYS A 34 -8.79 -8.44 -11.99
N ARG A 35 -9.52 -7.33 -11.94
CA ARG A 35 -9.92 -6.60 -13.16
C ARG A 35 -8.93 -5.52 -13.54
N ALA A 36 -8.37 -4.82 -12.55
CA ALA A 36 -7.42 -3.73 -12.75
C ALA A 36 -5.98 -4.20 -13.00
N TRP A 37 -5.57 -5.38 -12.51
CA TRP A 37 -4.17 -5.82 -12.46
C TRP A 37 -3.37 -5.73 -13.77
N PRO A 38 -3.93 -5.92 -14.99
CA PRO A 38 -3.13 -5.82 -16.21
C PRO A 38 -2.67 -4.37 -16.47
N PHE A 39 -3.36 -3.40 -15.89
CA PHE A 39 -3.17 -1.96 -16.12
C PHE A 39 -2.72 -1.23 -14.86
N LEU A 40 -2.83 -1.86 -13.69
CA LEU A 40 -2.47 -1.27 -12.41
C LEU A 40 -0.97 -0.99 -12.34
N LYS A 41 -0.63 0.28 -12.12
CA LYS A 41 0.74 0.79 -11.98
C LYS A 41 1.06 1.24 -10.57
N GLU A 42 0.06 1.72 -9.83
CA GLU A 42 0.24 2.24 -8.49
C GLU A 42 -0.78 1.62 -7.54
N ILE A 43 -0.31 1.18 -6.38
CA ILE A 43 -1.17 0.70 -5.31
C ILE A 43 -0.82 1.41 -4.00
N GLN A 44 -1.86 1.82 -3.29
CA GLN A 44 -1.76 2.45 -1.98
C GLN A 44 -2.52 1.63 -0.94
N PHE A 45 -1.88 1.35 0.19
CA PHE A 45 -2.48 0.69 1.35
C PHE A 45 -2.59 1.66 2.50
N ASP A 46 -3.77 1.80 3.11
CA ASP A 46 -3.93 2.69 4.29
C ASP A 46 -3.76 1.97 5.63
N ASP A 47 -4.03 0.68 5.67
CA ASP A 47 -3.75 -0.28 6.74
C ASP A 47 -4.28 -1.62 6.20
N TYR A 48 -3.47 -2.69 6.26
CA TYR A 48 -3.93 -3.96 5.71
C TYR A 48 -3.40 -5.21 6.41
N GLU A 49 -4.29 -6.20 6.49
CA GLU A 49 -4.06 -7.49 7.10
C GLU A 49 -3.35 -8.49 6.18
N ARG A 50 -2.54 -9.35 6.80
CA ARG A 50 -1.78 -10.43 6.16
C ARG A 50 -2.60 -11.31 5.21
N ASP A 51 -3.82 -11.66 5.60
CA ASP A 51 -4.65 -12.59 4.83
C ASP A 51 -4.97 -12.07 3.42
N PHE A 52 -5.25 -10.78 3.30
CA PHE A 52 -5.50 -10.18 2.01
C PHE A 52 -4.24 -10.02 1.19
N LEU A 53 -3.14 -9.58 1.80
CA LEU A 53 -1.86 -9.49 1.11
C LEU A 53 -1.50 -10.86 0.51
N THR A 54 -1.71 -11.93 1.27
CA THR A 54 -1.52 -13.31 0.81
C THR A 54 -2.42 -13.67 -0.37
N LEU A 55 -3.70 -13.25 -0.35
CA LEU A 55 -4.66 -13.48 -1.44
C LEU A 55 -4.38 -12.65 -2.70
N ALA A 56 -3.87 -11.42 -2.53
CA ALA A 56 -3.72 -10.44 -3.59
C ALA A 56 -2.32 -10.45 -4.24
N LYS A 57 -1.34 -11.12 -3.63
CA LYS A 57 0.07 -11.04 -4.03
C LYS A 57 0.34 -11.33 -5.51
N SER A 58 -0.41 -12.24 -6.13
CA SER A 58 -0.24 -12.60 -7.55
C SER A 58 -0.57 -11.45 -8.52
N TYR A 59 -1.22 -10.38 -8.05
CA TYR A 59 -1.67 -9.26 -8.88
C TYR A 59 -0.72 -8.06 -8.83
N PHE A 60 0.37 -8.12 -8.06
CA PHE A 60 1.30 -7.00 -7.86
C PHE A 60 2.47 -6.95 -8.84
N ALA A 61 2.61 -7.95 -9.71
CA ALA A 61 3.78 -8.10 -10.58
C ALA A 61 4.04 -6.89 -11.51
N ASN A 62 2.99 -6.19 -11.93
CA ASN A 62 3.08 -5.02 -12.84
C ASN A 62 3.08 -3.67 -12.10
N VAL A 63 2.94 -3.69 -10.79
CA VAL A 63 2.88 -2.47 -9.99
C VAL A 63 4.27 -1.86 -9.91
N GLU A 64 4.35 -0.60 -10.35
CA GLU A 64 5.56 0.19 -10.41
C GLU A 64 5.70 1.08 -9.16
N THR A 65 4.58 1.49 -8.56
CA THR A 65 4.58 2.35 -7.38
C THR A 65 3.79 1.69 -6.24
N LEU A 66 4.42 1.51 -5.08
CA LEU A 66 3.78 1.01 -3.86
C LEU A 66 3.84 2.09 -2.78
N ILE A 67 2.67 2.43 -2.24
CA ILE A 67 2.52 3.37 -1.13
C ILE A 67 1.91 2.61 0.04
N ILE A 68 2.53 2.66 1.21
CA ILE A 68 1.98 2.07 2.43
C ILE A 68 1.86 3.17 3.48
N ASN A 69 0.64 3.48 3.89
CA ASN A 69 0.36 4.43 4.96
C ASN A 69 0.13 3.73 6.30
N ASP A 70 0.32 4.51 7.36
CA ASP A 70 -0.09 4.22 8.74
C ASP A 70 0.42 2.87 9.29
N LEU A 71 1.68 2.53 9.01
CA LEU A 71 2.30 1.35 9.61
C LEU A 71 2.62 1.66 11.09
N ASN A 72 1.67 1.34 11.99
CA ASN A 72 1.78 1.59 13.44
C ASN A 72 2.26 0.36 14.24
N GLU A 73 2.80 0.58 15.45
CA GLU A 73 3.43 -0.46 16.28
C GLU A 73 2.45 -1.53 16.79
N GLU A 74 1.18 -1.16 17.01
CA GLU A 74 0.13 -2.11 17.42
C GLU A 74 -0.16 -3.15 16.32
N SER A 75 0.14 -2.81 15.07
CA SER A 75 0.04 -3.72 13.93
C SER A 75 1.21 -4.71 13.80
N GLN A 76 2.27 -4.65 14.64
CA GLN A 76 3.61 -5.11 14.21
C GLN A 76 4.22 -6.34 14.88
N ALA A 77 3.60 -6.98 15.86
CA ALA A 77 4.08 -8.28 16.32
C ALA A 77 3.74 -9.38 15.27
N GLY A 78 4.55 -9.51 14.21
CA GLY A 78 4.49 -10.59 13.22
C GLY A 78 3.99 -10.22 11.80
N LYS A 79 3.60 -8.97 11.54
CA LYS A 79 3.22 -8.51 10.19
C LYS A 79 4.43 -8.12 9.32
N PHE A 80 5.61 -7.90 9.90
CA PHE A 80 6.79 -7.47 9.14
C PHE A 80 7.34 -8.56 8.20
N ASP A 81 7.40 -9.80 8.67
CA ASP A 81 7.74 -10.96 7.83
C ASP A 81 6.78 -11.13 6.65
N CYS A 82 5.50 -10.76 6.84
CA CYS A 82 4.52 -10.78 5.77
C CYS A 82 4.85 -9.78 4.66
N TRP A 83 5.25 -8.55 5.00
CA TRP A 83 5.62 -7.56 3.99
C TRP A 83 6.87 -7.98 3.20
N ARG A 84 7.83 -8.65 3.84
CA ARG A 84 9.01 -9.19 3.17
C ARG A 84 8.66 -10.16 2.04
N ASP A 85 7.75 -11.09 2.30
CA ASP A 85 7.30 -12.06 1.29
C ASP A 85 6.51 -11.36 0.17
N ILE A 86 5.78 -10.30 0.51
CA ILE A 86 4.97 -9.52 -0.43
C ILE A 86 5.84 -8.66 -1.34
N PHE A 87 6.92 -8.04 -0.86
CA PHE A 87 7.82 -7.24 -1.71
C PHE A 87 8.43 -8.04 -2.86
N ARG A 88 8.68 -9.33 -2.68
CA ARG A 88 9.21 -10.22 -3.74
C ARG A 88 8.25 -10.40 -4.91
N GLU A 89 6.97 -10.10 -4.71
CA GLU A 89 5.93 -10.26 -5.73
C GLU A 89 5.83 -9.02 -6.63
N PHE A 90 6.37 -7.87 -6.21
CA PHE A 90 6.43 -6.63 -7.00
C PHE A 90 7.65 -6.62 -7.95
N LYS A 91 7.56 -7.38 -9.05
CA LYS A 91 8.65 -7.53 -10.03
C LYS A 91 8.96 -6.25 -10.82
N ALA A 92 7.99 -5.37 -10.96
CA ALA A 92 8.11 -4.11 -11.70
C ALA A 92 8.31 -2.88 -10.81
N LEU A 93 8.51 -3.06 -9.50
CA LEU A 93 8.57 -1.95 -8.55
C LEU A 93 9.71 -0.98 -8.90
N LYS A 94 9.36 0.29 -9.05
CA LYS A 94 10.26 1.42 -9.27
C LYS A 94 10.22 2.39 -8.11
N CYS A 95 9.02 2.69 -7.60
CA CYS A 95 8.85 3.68 -6.55
C CYS A 95 8.21 3.02 -5.32
N PHE A 96 8.76 3.35 -4.16
CA PHE A 96 8.22 2.92 -2.88
C PHE A 96 8.11 4.13 -1.95
N SER A 97 6.95 4.31 -1.36
CA SER A 97 6.70 5.33 -0.34
C SER A 97 6.10 4.67 0.90
N LEU A 98 6.58 5.07 2.05
CA LEU A 98 6.18 4.51 3.34
C LEU A 98 5.91 5.63 4.32
N ASN A 99 4.75 5.55 4.96
CA ASN A 99 4.36 6.43 6.05
C ASN A 99 4.38 5.64 7.36
N VAL A 100 5.44 5.80 8.14
CA VAL A 100 5.62 5.11 9.44
C VAL A 100 5.46 6.05 10.62
N SER A 101 4.96 5.49 11.73
CA SER A 101 4.89 6.21 13.01
C SER A 101 6.18 6.13 13.85
N ASN A 102 7.12 5.22 13.56
CA ASN A 102 8.40 5.11 14.27
C ASN A 102 9.60 4.86 13.31
N LYS A 103 10.76 5.44 13.66
CA LYS A 103 12.08 5.30 13.04
C LYS A 103 12.62 3.86 13.00
N SER A 104 12.35 3.00 14.00
CA SER A 104 12.89 1.61 13.96
C SER A 104 12.37 0.85 12.74
N LEU A 105 11.06 0.94 12.52
CA LEU A 105 10.35 0.33 11.40
C LEU A 105 10.79 0.84 10.04
N TYR A 106 11.11 2.13 9.94
CA TYR A 106 11.69 2.73 8.75
C TYR A 106 12.94 1.97 8.29
N TYR A 107 13.88 1.72 9.21
CA TYR A 107 15.16 1.08 8.87
C TYR A 107 14.98 -0.40 8.52
N ASP A 108 14.06 -1.08 9.20
CA ASP A 108 13.73 -2.47 8.87
C ASP A 108 13.17 -2.56 7.45
N VAL A 109 12.23 -1.69 7.04
CA VAL A 109 11.68 -1.70 5.66
C VAL A 109 12.74 -1.31 4.63
N MET A 110 13.55 -0.30 4.93
CA MET A 110 14.62 0.15 4.05
C MET A 110 15.65 -0.94 3.73
N SER A 111 15.89 -1.85 4.66
CA SER A 111 16.81 -2.98 4.44
C SER A 111 16.27 -4.01 3.41
N LEU A 112 14.97 -3.98 3.12
CA LEU A 112 14.28 -4.97 2.29
C LEU A 112 14.04 -4.53 0.85
N LEU A 113 14.25 -3.24 0.52
CA LEU A 113 13.90 -2.69 -0.78
C LEU A 113 15.11 -2.58 -1.72
N PRO A 114 14.98 -3.01 -2.99
CA PRO A 114 16.04 -2.81 -3.97
C PRO A 114 16.13 -1.33 -4.40
N ARG A 115 17.08 -0.59 -3.82
CA ARG A 115 17.72 0.70 -4.24
C ARG A 115 16.89 1.84 -4.88
N CYS A 116 15.59 1.72 -5.10
CA CYS A 116 14.76 2.73 -5.73
C CYS A 116 13.76 3.26 -4.71
N VAL A 117 14.21 4.28 -3.98
CA VAL A 117 13.47 4.98 -2.94
C VAL A 117 13.66 6.46 -3.24
N GLU A 118 12.63 7.10 -3.81
CA GLU A 118 12.68 8.54 -4.13
C GLU A 118 12.11 9.40 -3.00
N GLU A 119 11.22 8.91 -2.13
CA GLU A 119 10.73 9.72 -1.01
C GLU A 119 10.14 8.87 0.12
N ILE A 120 10.68 9.04 1.34
CA ILE A 120 10.10 8.50 2.57
C ILE A 120 9.88 9.65 3.54
N SER A 121 8.62 9.81 3.95
CA SER A 121 8.22 10.80 4.93
C SER A 121 7.99 10.11 6.27
N LEU A 122 8.79 10.47 7.27
CA LEU A 122 8.52 10.11 8.67
C LEU A 122 7.42 11.04 9.21
N LEU A 123 6.33 10.49 9.74
CA LEU A 123 5.25 11.29 10.35
C LEU A 123 5.64 11.97 11.67
N SER A 124 6.88 11.84 12.12
CA SER A 124 7.32 12.35 13.42
C SER A 124 7.92 13.75 13.35
N GLU A 125 7.06 14.76 13.23
CA GLU A 125 7.08 15.95 14.10
C GLU A 125 5.63 16.37 14.38
N MET A 126 4.92 15.58 15.20
CA MET A 126 3.89 16.18 16.05
C MET A 126 4.60 17.25 16.89
N ARG A 127 4.31 18.53 16.63
CA ARG A 127 4.56 19.60 17.60
C ARG A 127 3.83 19.25 18.89
N VAL A 128 4.49 18.53 19.78
CA VAL A 128 4.03 18.37 21.16
C VAL A 128 4.50 19.59 21.93
N SER A 129 3.50 20.35 22.38
CA SER A 129 3.53 21.46 23.34
C SER A 129 4.35 22.70 22.96
N ASP A 130 3.66 23.71 22.41
CA ASP A 130 3.93 25.07 22.89
C ASP A 130 3.56 25.08 24.39
N PRO A 131 4.50 25.31 25.32
CA PRO A 131 4.16 25.37 26.73
C PRO A 131 3.12 26.47 26.95
N MET A 132 2.10 26.14 27.74
CA MET A 132 1.07 27.06 28.22
C MET A 132 1.65 28.46 28.48
N HIS A 133 1.17 29.48 27.78
CA HIS A 133 1.30 30.84 28.28
C HIS A 133 0.38 30.97 29.50
N PRO A 134 0.90 31.31 30.69
CA PRO A 134 0.05 31.75 31.78
C PRO A 134 -0.43 33.18 31.49
N GLN A 135 -1.77 33.32 31.44
CA GLN A 135 -2.63 34.52 31.47
C GLN A 135 -2.24 35.75 30.62
#